data_AF-A0A968ZMS3-F1
#
_entry.id   AF-A0A968ZMS3-F1
#
_cell.length_a   1.000
_cell.length_b   1.000
_cell.length_c   1.000
_cell.angle_alpha   90.00
_cell.angle_beta   90.00
_cell.angle_gamma   90.00
#
_symmetry.space_group_name_H-M   'P 1'
#
loop_
_entity.id
_entity.type
_entity.pdbx_description
1 polymer ?
#
loop_
_entity_poly.entity_id
_entity_poly.type
_entity_poly.pdbx_seq_one_letter_code
_entity_poly.pdbx_strand_id
1 'polypeptide(L)'
;PVLTLEYGWLPIGQIVRAQLDCQVFSVDSQGHLYTQPIAQWHHRGQQELFEYILEDGSVIQATPDHQFMTIEGQMRPIQTIFEQGYGLYQVSKQAWQGAQEQSLLAGNPASFDPVLTRLS
;
A
#
# COMPACT_ATOMS: atom_id res chain seq x y z
N PRO A 1 3.61 -6.38 1.80
CA PRO A 1 3.73 -6.35 0.31
C PRO A 1 3.19 -5.00 -0.20
N VAL A 2 3.51 -4.61 -1.44
CA VAL A 2 3.02 -3.39 -2.09
C VAL A 2 2.25 -3.81 -3.35
N LEU A 3 1.10 -3.19 -3.59
CA LEU A 3 0.31 -3.41 -4.80
C LEU A 3 0.88 -2.56 -5.94
N THR A 4 1.26 -3.21 -7.03
CA THR A 4 1.74 -2.58 -8.26
C THR A 4 0.73 -2.78 -9.39
N LEU A 5 0.68 -1.85 -10.34
CA LEU A 5 -0.24 -1.92 -11.47
C LEU A 5 0.10 -3.09 -12.41
N GLU A 6 1.38 -3.23 -12.76
CA GLU A 6 1.86 -4.16 -13.77
C GLU A 6 2.00 -5.60 -13.26
N TYR A 7 2.31 -5.78 -11.97
CA TYR A 7 2.71 -7.08 -11.41
C TYR A 7 1.87 -7.54 -10.21
N GLY A 8 0.86 -6.77 -9.81
CA GLY A 8 0.05 -7.07 -8.63
C GLY A 8 0.84 -6.94 -7.32
N TRP A 9 0.55 -7.79 -6.34
CA TRP A 9 1.20 -7.77 -5.03
C TRP A 9 2.65 -8.26 -5.11
N LEU A 10 3.60 -7.40 -4.76
CA LEU A 10 5.02 -7.74 -4.69
C LEU A 10 5.62 -7.39 -3.32
N PRO A 11 6.57 -8.19 -2.80
CA PRO A 11 7.37 -7.78 -1.66
C PRO A 11 8.18 -6.52 -2.00
N ILE A 12 8.14 -5.50 -1.14
CA ILE A 12 8.87 -4.25 -1.38
C ILE A 12 10.38 -4.48 -1.58
N GLY A 13 10.95 -5.46 -0.87
CA GLY A 13 12.35 -5.84 -1.05
C GLY A 13 12.67 -6.35 -2.44
N GLN A 14 11.73 -7.00 -3.14
CA GLN A 14 11.90 -7.40 -4.53
C GLN A 14 11.85 -6.19 -5.46
N ILE A 15 10.89 -5.29 -5.27
CA ILE A 15 10.76 -4.04 -6.05
C ILE A 15 12.04 -3.22 -5.96
N VAL A 16 12.58 -3.03 -4.74
CA VAL A 16 13.81 -2.27 -4.49
C VAL A 16 15.05 -2.96 -5.06
N ARG A 17 15.25 -4.27 -4.85
CA ARG A 17 16.44 -4.98 -5.34
C ARG A 17 16.53 -5.02 -6.87
N ALA A 18 15.40 -5.22 -7.54
CA ALA A 18 15.36 -5.32 -9.00
C ALA A 18 15.12 -3.97 -9.68
N GLN A 19 14.95 -2.88 -8.90
CA GLN A 19 14.59 -1.55 -9.40
C GLN A 19 13.47 -1.61 -10.43
N LEU A 20 12.39 -2.32 -10.08
CA LEU A 20 11.31 -2.60 -11.02
C LEU A 20 10.64 -1.30 -11.45
N ASP A 21 10.64 -1.04 -12.75
CA ASP A 21 9.82 0.00 -13.37
C ASP A 21 8.35 -0.45 -13.30
N CYS A 22 7.63 0.16 -12.36
CA CYS A 22 6.23 -0.13 -12.09
C CYS A 22 5.55 1.07 -11.45
N GLN A 23 4.22 1.05 -11.51
CA GLN A 23 3.36 2.03 -10.88
C GLN A 23 2.77 1.47 -9.60
N VAL A 24 2.63 2.32 -8.60
CA VAL A 24 1.98 2.01 -7.32
C VAL A 24 0.69 2.80 -7.16
N PHE A 25 -0.23 2.26 -6.37
CA PHE A 25 -1.47 2.95 -6.00
C PHE A 25 -1.20 3.97 -4.90
N SER A 26 -1.81 5.14 -5.03
CA SER A 26 -1.66 6.25 -4.10
C SER A 26 -2.98 6.99 -3.93
N VAL A 27 -3.14 7.64 -2.78
CA VAL A 27 -4.35 8.40 -2.43
C VAL A 27 -3.96 9.86 -2.25
N ASP A 28 -4.69 10.78 -2.87
CA ASP A 28 -4.49 12.22 -2.69
C ASP A 28 -5.19 12.75 -1.43
N SER A 29 -5.03 14.04 -1.14
CA SER A 29 -5.66 14.68 0.03
C SER A 29 -7.20 14.76 -0.06
N GLN A 30 -7.77 14.54 -1.25
CA GLN A 30 -9.22 14.48 -1.47
C GLN A 30 -9.75 13.04 -1.37
N GLY A 31 -8.87 12.06 -1.17
CA GLY A 31 -9.21 10.64 -1.09
C GLY A 31 -9.30 9.94 -2.45
N HIS A 32 -8.87 10.58 -3.54
CA HIS A 32 -8.88 9.96 -4.86
C HIS A 32 -7.70 8.99 -5.01
N LEU A 33 -8.02 7.78 -5.46
CA LEU A 33 -7.04 6.75 -5.78
C LEU A 33 -6.50 6.95 -7.20
N TYR A 34 -5.19 6.95 -7.35
CA TYR A 34 -4.50 7.06 -8.65
C TYR A 34 -3.24 6.20 -8.67
N THR A 35 -2.63 6.04 -9.84
CA THR A 35 -1.33 5.36 -10.00
C THR A 35 -0.22 6.36 -10.28
N GLN A 36 0.98 6.08 -9.78
CA GLN A 36 2.18 6.84 -10.11
C GLN A 36 3.41 5.94 -10.20
N PRO A 37 4.39 6.27 -11.06
CA PRO A 37 5.62 5.49 -11.18
C PRO A 37 6.47 5.62 -9.92
N ILE A 38 7.20 4.55 -9.57
CA ILE A 38 8.23 4.63 -8.53
C ILE A 38 9.40 5.48 -9.05
N ALA A 39 9.66 6.61 -8.39
CA ALA A 39 10.74 7.51 -8.78
C ALA A 39 12.10 7.13 -8.18
N GLN A 40 12.12 6.41 -7.05
CA GLN A 40 13.34 6.11 -6.29
C GLN A 40 13.24 4.77 -5.54
N TRP A 41 14.35 4.03 -5.49
CA TRP A 41 14.47 2.76 -4.76
C TRP A 41 15.55 2.91 -3.68
N HIS A 42 15.14 2.88 -2.41
CA HIS A 42 16.02 3.12 -1.28
C HIS A 42 16.36 1.81 -0.55
N HIS A 43 17.61 1.38 -0.61
CA HIS A 43 18.14 0.34 0.28
C HIS A 43 18.57 0.96 1.61
N ARG A 44 17.84 0.65 2.69
CA ARG A 44 18.12 1.18 4.05
C ARG A 44 18.94 0.25 4.94
N GLY A 45 19.64 -0.73 4.35
CA GLY A 45 20.44 -1.70 5.08
C GLY A 45 19.60 -2.69 5.88
N GLN A 46 20.18 -3.25 6.95
CA GLN A 46 19.48 -4.12 7.88
C GLN A 46 18.90 -3.28 9.01
N GLN A 47 17.60 -3.47 9.27
CA GLN A 47 16.88 -2.80 10.34
C GLN A 47 15.97 -3.84 11.03
N GLU A 48 15.70 -3.62 12.31
CA GLU A 48 14.73 -4.43 13.04
C GLU A 48 13.32 -4.19 12.49
N LEU A 49 12.60 -5.28 12.23
CA LEU A 49 11.21 -5.25 11.79
C LEU A 49 10.32 -5.69 12.93
N PHE A 50 9.24 -4.96 13.13
CA PHE A 50 8.21 -5.28 14.09
C PHE A 50 6.96 -5.76 13.35
N GLU A 51 6.24 -6.67 13.98
CA GLU A 51 4.97 -7.18 13.49
C GLU A 51 3.83 -6.50 14.25
N TYR A 52 3.00 -5.74 13.54
CA TYR A 52 1.83 -5.07 14.06
C TYR A 52 0.58 -5.82 13.58
N ILE A 53 -0.14 -6.43 14.52
CA ILE A 53 -1.39 -7.17 14.24
C ILE A 53 -2.55 -6.19 14.39
N LEU A 54 -3.34 -6.05 13.33
CA LEU A 54 -4.52 -5.18 13.30
C LEU A 54 -5.76 -5.90 13.82
N GLU A 55 -6.81 -5.13 14.14
CA GLU A 55 -8.06 -5.66 14.70
C GLU A 55 -8.77 -6.67 13.79
N ASP A 56 -8.59 -6.55 12.47
CA ASP A 56 -9.11 -7.48 11.47
C ASP A 56 -8.24 -8.74 11.29
N GLY A 57 -7.16 -8.87 12.07
CA GLY A 57 -6.20 -9.97 12.01
C GLY A 57 -5.15 -9.83 10.92
N SER A 58 -5.19 -8.79 10.09
CA SER A 58 -4.14 -8.51 9.12
C SER A 58 -2.86 -8.01 9.80
N VAL A 59 -1.74 -8.11 9.09
CA VAL A 59 -0.42 -7.87 9.66
C VAL A 59 0.35 -6.83 8.84
N ILE A 60 0.96 -5.87 9.54
CA ILE A 60 1.95 -4.95 8.99
C ILE A 60 3.31 -5.30 9.57
N GLN A 61 4.27 -5.62 8.69
CA GLN A 61 5.68 -5.78 9.06
C GLN A 61 6.48 -4.57 8.56
N ALA A 62 6.96 -3.75 9.50
CA ALA A 62 7.67 -2.51 9.18
C ALA A 62 8.65 -2.11 10.29
N THR A 63 9.53 -1.15 9.99
CA THR A 63 10.32 -0.47 11.02
C THR A 63 9.39 0.44 11.85
N PRO A 64 9.70 0.71 13.14
CA PRO A 64 8.83 1.51 14.01
C PRO A 64 8.53 2.93 13.51
N ASP A 65 9.47 3.50 12.76
CA ASP A 65 9.43 4.85 12.19
C ASP A 65 8.68 4.94 10.84
N HIS A 66 8.27 3.80 10.27
CA HIS A 66 7.57 3.78 8.98
C HIS A 66 6.22 4.49 9.09
N GLN A 67 6.01 5.50 8.24
CA GLN A 67 4.82 6.33 8.34
C GLN A 67 3.64 5.70 7.60
N PHE A 68 2.48 5.67 8.27
CA PHE A 68 1.19 5.31 7.69
C PHE A 68 0.20 6.46 7.89
N MET A 69 -0.84 6.50 7.06
CA MET A 69 -1.90 7.50 7.16
C MET A 69 -2.93 7.06 8.19
N THR A 70 -3.31 7.96 9.10
CA THR A 70 -4.44 7.74 10.01
C THR A 70 -5.77 8.10 9.35
N ILE A 71 -6.90 7.70 9.94
CA ILE A 71 -8.25 8.04 9.46
C ILE A 71 -8.49 9.56 9.38
N GLU A 72 -7.75 10.37 10.14
CA GLU A 72 -7.76 11.83 10.08
C GLU A 72 -6.86 12.41 8.97
N GLY A 73 -6.26 11.56 8.13
CA GLY A 73 -5.39 11.97 7.03
C GLY A 73 -3.97 12.36 7.44
N GLN A 74 -3.54 12.05 8.67
CA GLN A 74 -2.22 12.40 9.18
C GLN A 74 -1.22 11.26 8.95
N MET A 75 -0.03 11.58 8.43
CA MET A 75 1.07 10.61 8.34
C MET A 75 1.79 10.52 9.68
N ARG A 76 1.78 9.34 10.31
CA ARG A 76 2.41 9.08 11.61
C ARG A 76 3.20 7.77 11.58
N PRO A 77 4.28 7.64 12.36
CA PRO A 77 4.97 6.36 12.53
C PRO A 77 4.02 5.25 13.00
N ILE A 78 4.16 4.03 12.48
CA ILE A 78 3.31 2.90 12.86
C ILE A 78 3.40 2.59 14.36
N GLN A 79 4.57 2.76 14.98
CA GLN A 79 4.73 2.60 16.42
C GLN A 79 3.86 3.60 17.19
N THR A 80 3.85 4.87 16.76
CA THR A 80 3.02 5.91 17.37
C THR A 80 1.54 5.62 17.18
N ILE A 81 1.14 5.14 15.99
CA ILE A 81 -0.24 4.74 15.72
C ILE A 81 -0.67 3.63 16.67
N PHE A 82 0.17 2.61 16.83
CA PHE A 82 -0.10 1.47 17.70
C PHE A 82 -0.17 1.87 19.19
N GLU A 83 0.82 2.59 19.70
CA GLU A 83 0.88 2.97 21.12
C GLU A 83 -0.24 3.93 21.54
N GLN A 84 -0.68 4.81 20.63
CA GLN A 84 -1.69 5.83 20.90
C GLN A 84 -3.10 5.42 20.48
N GLY A 85 -3.26 4.23 19.89
CA GLY A 85 -4.56 3.71 19.46
C GLY A 85 -5.21 4.51 18.33
N TYR A 86 -4.41 5.07 17.41
CA TYR A 86 -4.95 5.75 16.24
C TYR A 86 -5.50 4.76 15.21
N GLY A 87 -6.57 5.13 14.51
CA GLY A 87 -7.11 4.34 13.40
C GLY A 87 -6.25 4.49 12.15
N LEU A 88 -5.96 3.38 11.45
CA LEU A 88 -5.31 3.39 10.14
C LEU A 88 -6.32 3.71 9.03
N TYR A 89 -5.93 4.58 8.11
CA TYR A 89 -6.70 4.80 6.89
C TYR A 89 -6.65 3.55 6.00
N GLN A 90 -7.83 3.09 5.58
CA GLN A 90 -7.99 2.00 4.63
C GLN A 90 -8.80 2.47 3.42
N VAL A 91 -8.33 2.14 2.22
CA VAL A 91 -9.07 2.43 1.00
C VAL A 91 -10.32 1.55 0.94
N SER A 92 -11.50 2.16 0.78
CA SER A 92 -12.77 1.45 0.75
C SER A 92 -12.90 0.56 -0.49
N LYS A 93 -13.70 -0.51 -0.40
CA LYS A 93 -14.02 -1.35 -1.56
C LYS A 93 -14.65 -0.56 -2.71
N GLN A 94 -15.45 0.47 -2.42
CA GLN A 94 -16.04 1.32 -3.46
C GLN A 94 -14.97 2.16 -4.17
N ALA A 95 -14.02 2.73 -3.43
CA ALA A 95 -12.92 3.48 -4.02
C ALA A 95 -12.05 2.58 -4.92
N TRP A 96 -11.81 1.33 -4.51
CA TRP A 96 -11.14 0.32 -5.33
C TRP A 96 -11.90 0.00 -6.63
N GLN A 97 -13.22 -0.17 -6.56
CA GLN A 97 -14.06 -0.45 -7.74
C GLN A 97 -14.05 0.73 -8.73
N GLY A 98 -14.16 1.97 -8.23
CA GLY A 98 -14.11 3.16 -9.07
C GLY A 98 -12.78 3.33 -9.82
N ALA A 99 -11.65 3.01 -9.18
CA ALA A 99 -10.34 3.06 -9.83
C ALA A 99 -10.17 1.96 -10.90
N GLN A 100 -10.76 0.77 -10.70
CA GLN A 100 -10.75 -0.30 -11.70
C GLN A 100 -11.47 0.11 -12.99
N GLU A 101 -12.64 0.73 -12.88
CA GLU A 101 -13.41 1.21 -14.04
C GLU A 101 -12.63 2.27 -14.83
N GLN A 102 -11.94 3.19 -14.15
CA GLN A 102 -11.12 4.22 -14.81
C GLN A 102 -9.87 3.64 -15.50
N SER A 103 -9.22 2.63 -14.91
CA SER A 103 -8.09 1.92 -15.54
C SER A 103 -8.50 1.19 -16.82
N LEU A 104 -9.69 0.56 -16.82
CA LEU A 104 -10.25 -0.13 -17.98
C LEU A 104 -10.58 0.85 -19.12
N LEU A 105 -11.14 2.02 -18.80
CA LEU A 105 -11.43 3.08 -19.79
C LEU A 105 -10.16 3.70 -20.39
N ALA A 106 -9.05 3.72 -19.64
CA ALA A 106 -7.75 4.22 -20.10
C ALA A 106 -6.98 3.22 -20.99
N GLY A 107 -7.55 2.04 -21.31
CA GLY A 107 -6.91 1.05 -22.17
C GLY A 107 -5.74 0.32 -21.51
N ASN A 108 -5.64 0.36 -20.18
CA ASN A 108 -4.62 -0.35 -19.41
C ASN A 108 -5.32 -1.43 -18.55
N PRO A 109 -5.58 -2.62 -19.12
CA PRO A 109 -6.19 -3.72 -18.39
C PRO A 109 -5.09 -4.36 -17.52
N ALA A 110 -4.71 -3.70 -16.44
CA ALA A 110 -4.11 -4.45 -15.35
C ALA A 110 -5.12 -5.56 -15.00
N SER A 111 -4.70 -6.81 -15.14
CA SER A 111 -5.52 -7.97 -14.88
C SER A 111 -5.80 -8.05 -13.38
N PHE A 112 -6.79 -7.28 -12.93
CA PHE A 112 -7.27 -7.35 -11.56
C PHE A 112 -8.21 -8.54 -11.48
N ASP A 113 -7.69 -9.68 -11.01
CA ASP A 113 -8.54 -10.80 -10.63
C ASP A 113 -9.16 -10.50 -9.25
N PRO A 114 -10.47 -10.20 -9.16
CA PRO A 114 -11.13 -9.88 -7.89
C PRO A 114 -11.20 -11.08 -6.92
N VAL A 115 -10.76 -12.27 -7.33
CA VAL A 115 -10.84 -13.50 -6.52
C VAL A 115 -9.68 -13.65 -5.52
N LEU A 116 -8.57 -12.94 -5.67
CA LEU A 116 -7.36 -13.12 -4.84
C LEU A 116 -7.35 -12.34 -3.50
N THR A 117 -8.45 -11.72 -3.08
CA THR A 117 -8.54 -11.04 -1.76
C THR A 117 -8.94 -11.98 -0.61
N ARG A 118 -8.78 -13.29 -0.77
CA ARG A 118 -8.84 -14.25 0.34
C ARG A 118 -7.57 -15.11 0.35
N LEU A 119 -6.97 -15.17 1.55
CA LEU A 119 -5.92 -16.10 2.00
C LEU A 119 -4.49 -15.72 1.59
N SER A 120 -3.77 -15.05 2.48
CA SER A 120 -2.74 -15.65 3.37
C SER A 120 -1.90 -14.53 3.99
#